data_AF-A0A3S0EFM8-F1
#
_entry.id   AF-A0A3S0EFM8-F1
#
_cell.length_a   1.000
_cell.length_b   1.000
_cell.length_c   1.000
_cell.angle_alpha   90.00
_cell.angle_beta   90.00
_cell.angle_gamma   90.00
#
_symmetry.space_group_name_H-M   'P 1'
#
loop_
_entity.id
_entity.type
_entity.pdbx_description
1 polymer ?
#
loop_
_entity_poly.entity_id
_entity_poly.type
_entity_poly.pdbx_seq_one_letter_code
_entity_poly.pdbx_strand_id
1 'polypeptide(L)'
;MAIQSAERRRCLSCNRWGGERRPGVEPDTVEYDEDNDRGPCQEGPWHGTSRRGPRNACGQWLKWIALESAPAAPAPAPPDKTDR
;
A
#
# COMPACT_ATOMS: atom_id res chain seq x y z
N MET A 1 13.34 -2.22 6.03
CA MET A 1 11.89 -2.04 5.80
C MET A 1 11.62 -0.56 5.58
N ALA A 2 10.94 -0.22 4.48
CA ALA A 2 10.58 1.14 4.11
C ALA A 2 9.06 1.26 3.92
N ILE A 3 8.55 2.50 3.92
CA ILE A 3 7.12 2.81 3.81
C ILE A 3 6.84 3.62 2.54
N GLN A 4 5.73 3.30 1.86
CA GLN A 4 5.26 3.99 0.67
C GLN A 4 3.77 4.32 0.78
N SER A 5 3.44 5.61 0.79
CA SER A 5 2.05 6.08 0.69
C SER A 5 1.42 5.76 -0.67
N ALA A 6 0.15 5.35 -0.66
CA ALA A 6 -0.70 5.13 -1.83
C ALA A 6 -0.94 6.41 -2.64
N GLU A 7 -0.92 7.57 -1.98
CA GLU A 7 -1.14 8.88 -2.62
C GLU A 7 -0.11 9.19 -3.70
N ARG A 8 1.12 8.64 -3.56
CA ARG A 8 2.16 8.79 -4.58
C ARG A 8 1.88 8.00 -5.86
N ARG A 9 0.86 7.13 -5.87
CA ARG A 9 0.42 6.31 -7.02
C ARG A 9 1.56 5.55 -7.71
N ARG A 10 2.47 5.00 -6.91
CA ARG A 10 3.61 4.21 -7.38
C ARG A 10 3.22 2.75 -7.54
N CYS A 11 3.98 2.01 -8.35
CA CYS A 11 3.77 0.59 -8.57
C CYS A 11 3.73 -0.18 -7.24
N LEU A 12 4.58 0.16 -6.28
CA LEU A 12 4.61 -0.50 -4.97
C LEU A 12 3.26 -0.46 -4.21
N SER A 13 2.40 0.54 -4.46
CA SER A 13 1.04 0.63 -3.89
C SER A 13 -0.07 0.29 -4.89
N CYS A 14 0.29 -0.20 -6.08
CA CYS A 14 -0.64 -0.55 -7.14
C CYS A 14 -1.12 -2.00 -7.00
N ASN A 15 -2.42 -2.30 -7.15
CA ASN A 15 -2.95 -3.67 -7.10
C ASN A 15 -2.23 -4.65 -8.05
N ARG A 16 -1.69 -4.13 -9.15
CA ARG A 16 -1.08 -4.88 -10.24
C ARG A 16 0.41 -5.19 -10.01
N TRP A 17 1.01 -4.73 -8.93
CA TRP A 17 2.42 -5.01 -8.64
C TRP A 17 2.61 -6.41 -8.03
N GLY A 18 3.53 -7.17 -8.60
CA GLY A 18 3.82 -8.54 -8.19
C GLY A 18 4.99 -8.72 -7.23
N GLY A 19 5.67 -7.65 -6.80
CA GLY A 19 6.78 -7.74 -5.84
C GLY A 19 6.30 -7.84 -4.39
N GLU A 20 7.19 -8.26 -3.48
CA GLU A 20 6.87 -8.42 -2.06
C GLU A 20 6.54 -7.07 -1.41
N ARG A 21 5.47 -7.07 -0.61
CA ARG A 21 4.98 -5.92 0.15
C ARG A 21 3.90 -6.35 1.15
N ARG A 22 3.66 -5.51 2.15
CA ARG A 22 2.63 -5.69 3.18
C ARG A 22 1.87 -4.38 3.38
N PRO A 23 0.60 -4.38 3.81
CA PRO A 23 -0.04 -3.18 4.33
C PRO A 23 0.80 -2.60 5.47
N GLY A 24 0.98 -1.29 5.49
CA GLY A 24 1.68 -0.61 6.59
C GLY A 24 0.77 -0.37 7.78
N VAL A 25 1.38 0.04 8.91
CA VAL A 25 0.67 0.39 10.15
C VAL A 25 -0.33 1.52 9.95
N GLU A 26 0.02 2.52 9.14
CA GLU A 26 -0.85 3.65 8.85
C GLU A 26 -1.79 3.35 7.67
N PRO A 27 -3.03 3.88 7.67
CA PRO A 27 -3.92 3.77 6.52
C PRO A 27 -3.25 4.23 5.23
N ASP A 28 -3.57 3.56 4.13
CA ASP A 28 -3.06 3.90 2.80
C ASP A 28 -1.53 3.86 2.66
N THR A 29 -0.85 3.12 3.53
CA THR A 29 0.60 2.90 3.43
C THR A 29 0.95 1.46 3.12
N VAL A 30 2.07 1.26 2.42
CA VAL A 30 2.64 -0.05 2.10
C VAL A 30 4.02 -0.14 2.72
N GLU A 31 4.25 -1.22 3.47
CA GLU A 31 5.56 -1.64 3.94
C GLU A 31 6.23 -2.59 2.94
N TYR A 32 7.53 -2.41 2.75
CA TYR A 32 8.30 -3.23 1.82
C TYR A 32 9.76 -3.36 2.24
N ASP A 33 10.41 -4.42 1.78
CA ASP A 33 11.84 -4.60 1.91
C ASP A 33 12.54 -4.05 0.67
N GLU A 34 13.37 -3.01 0.81
CA GLU A 34 14.03 -2.35 -0.33
C GLU A 34 14.98 -3.30 -1.09
N ASP A 35 15.44 -4.36 -0.44
CA ASP A 35 16.29 -5.38 -1.04
C ASP A 35 15.48 -6.47 -1.76
N ASN A 36 14.17 -6.59 -1.47
CA ASN A 36 13.27 -7.60 -2.04
C ASN A 36 11.95 -7.02 -2.60
N ASP A 37 11.95 -5.76 -3.03
CA ASP A 37 10.75 -5.04 -3.47
C ASP A 37 10.38 -5.26 -4.94
N ARG A 38 11.21 -6.02 -5.67
CA ARG A 38 11.10 -6.22 -7.12
C ARG A 38 10.05 -7.26 -7.46
N GLY A 39 9.34 -7.03 -8.56
CA GLY A 39 8.44 -8.00 -9.17
C GLY A 39 7.94 -7.53 -10.53
N PRO A 40 7.32 -8.41 -11.32
CA PRO A 40 6.72 -8.01 -12.59
C PRO A 40 5.42 -7.22 -12.35
N CYS A 41 5.10 -6.30 -13.25
CA CYS A 41 3.75 -5.76 -13.34
C CYS A 41 2.83 -6.85 -13.89
N GLN A 42 1.80 -7.22 -13.13
CA GLN A 42 0.88 -8.31 -13.48
C GLN A 42 -0.17 -7.88 -14.50
N GLU A 43 -0.40 -6.57 -14.67
CA GLU A 43 -1.36 -6.00 -15.62
C GLU A 43 -1.00 -4.53 -15.90
N GLY A 44 -1.44 -3.95 -17.02
CA GLY A 44 -1.22 -2.54 -17.37
C GLY A 44 -0.06 -2.32 -18.35
N PRO A 45 0.44 -1.08 -18.50
CA PRO A 45 1.38 -0.71 -19.58
C PRO A 45 2.73 -1.41 -19.55
N TRP A 46 3.10 -2.00 -18.40
CA TRP A 46 4.35 -2.75 -18.21
C TRP A 46 4.10 -4.22 -17.92
N HIS A 47 2.97 -4.78 -18.34
CA HIS A 47 2.64 -6.19 -18.12
C HIS A 47 3.82 -7.12 -18.47
N GLY A 48 4.16 -8.02 -17.53
CA GLY A 48 5.27 -8.98 -17.66
C GLY A 48 6.67 -8.38 -17.52
N THR A 49 6.82 -7.06 -17.38
CA THR A 49 8.12 -6.40 -17.22
C THR A 49 8.56 -6.33 -15.77
N SER A 50 9.77 -6.83 -15.49
CA SER A 50 10.50 -6.67 -14.22
C SER A 50 11.58 -5.58 -14.26
N ARG A 51 11.85 -5.00 -15.45
CA ARG A 51 12.85 -3.92 -15.65
C ARG A 51 12.47 -2.59 -14.99
N ARG A 52 11.21 -2.41 -14.57
CA ARG A 52 10.73 -1.19 -13.94
C ARG A 52 10.61 -1.44 -12.45
N GLY A 53 11.35 -0.66 -11.67
CA GLY A 53 11.35 -0.77 -10.22
C GLY A 53 10.03 -0.29 -9.60
N PRO A 54 9.76 -0.70 -8.35
CA PRO A 54 8.49 -0.44 -7.66
C PRO A 54 8.21 1.04 -7.36
N ARG A 55 9.26 1.87 -7.33
CA ARG A 55 9.15 3.32 -7.08
C ARG A 55 8.65 4.10 -8.30
N ASN A 56 8.49 3.46 -9.46
CA ASN A 56 7.98 4.09 -10.67
C ASN A 56 6.44 4.24 -10.63
N ALA A 57 5.91 5.10 -11.49
CA ALA A 57 4.47 5.21 -11.75
C ALA A 57 4.19 4.82 -13.21
N CYS A 58 3.41 3.76 -13.43
CA CYS A 58 3.08 3.28 -14.78
C CYS A 58 1.93 4.03 -15.45
N GLY A 59 1.34 5.02 -14.77
CA GLY A 59 0.22 5.83 -15.27
C GLY A 59 -1.16 5.14 -15.21
N GLN A 60 -1.24 3.83 -15.00
CA GLN A 60 -2.49 3.09 -14.78
C GLN A 60 -2.54 2.48 -13.37
N TRP A 61 -2.30 3.34 -12.38
CA TRP A 61 -2.31 2.94 -10.98
C TRP A 61 -3.73 2.61 -10.51
N LEU A 62 -3.88 1.47 -9.85
CA LEU A 62 -5.09 1.06 -9.13
C LEU A 62 -4.72 0.83 -7.68
N LYS A 63 -5.50 1.35 -6.73
CA LYS A 63 -5.24 1.17 -5.30
C LYS A 63 -5.14 -0.32 -4.98
N TRP A 64 -4.11 -0.71 -4.24
CA TRP A 64 -3.97 -2.09 -3.80
C TRP A 64 -5.09 -2.47 -2.83
N ILE A 65 -5.82 -3.54 -3.13
CA ILE A 65 -7.00 -3.96 -2.36
C ILE A 65 -6.71 -4.23 -0.88
N ALA A 66 -5.48 -4.62 -0.55
CA ALA A 66 -5.06 -4.84 0.84
C ALA A 66 -5.07 -3.54 1.68
N LEU A 67 -5.09 -2.37 1.04
CA LEU A 67 -5.18 -1.07 1.71
C LEU A 67 -6.63 -0.61 1.96
N GLU A 68 -7.62 -1.30 1.40
CA GLU A 68 -9.03 -0.97 1.62
C GLU A 68 -9.53 -1.47 2.99
N SER A 69 -8.74 -2.31 3.67
CA SER A 69 -9.08 -2.94 4.94
C SER A 69 -8.09 -2.55 6.04
N ALA A 70 -8.16 -1.30 6.50
CA ALA A 70 -7.83 -0.97 7.88
C ALA A 70 -9.07 -0.30 8.47
N PRO A 71 -9.97 -1.04 9.15
CA PRO A 71 -10.95 -0.37 9.98
C PRO A 71 -10.14 0.41 11.03
N ALA A 72 -10.24 1.74 11.00
CA ALA A 72 -9.81 2.56 12.11
C ALA A 72 -10.43 1.91 13.37
N ALA A 73 -9.59 1.36 14.24
CA ALA A 73 -10.08 0.89 15.53
C ALA A 73 -10.86 2.07 16.14
N PRO A 74 -12.14 1.89 16.51
CA PRO A 74 -12.92 2.99 17.05
C PRO A 74 -12.16 3.51 18.27
N ALA A 75 -11.84 4.82 18.26
CA ALA A 75 -11.19 5.46 19.38
C ALA A 75 -11.93 5.10 20.68
N PRO A 76 -11.23 4.75 21.77
CA PRO A 76 -11.89 4.39 23.01
C PRO A 76 -12.82 5.54 23.41
N ALA A 77 -14.11 5.22 23.60
CA ALA A 77 -15.12 6.20 23.98
C ALA A 77 -14.65 6.97 25.22
N PRO A 78 -14.84 8.30 25.27
CA PRO A 78 -14.48 9.07 26.46
C PRO A 78 -15.25 8.50 27.66
N PRO A 79 -14.61 8.37 28.83
CA PRO A 79 -15.27 7.83 30.01
C PRO A 79 -16.50 8.69 30.35
N ASP A 80 -17.66 8.04 30.38
CA ASP A 80 -18.93 8.63 30.77
C ASP A 80 -18.81 9.15 32.21
N LYS A 81 -18.64 10.45 32.37
CA LYS A 81 -18.72 11.11 33.67
C LYS A 81 -20.19 11.41 33.97
N THR A 82 -20.92 10.36 34.31
CA THR A 82 -22.19 10.51 35.03
C THR A 82 -21.94 10.09 36.48
N ASP A 83 -21.58 11.05 37.34
CA ASP A 83 -21.80 10.91 38.77
C ASP A 83 -22.34 12.24 39.31
N ARG A 84 -23.34 12.11 40.18
CA ARG A 84 -24.45 13.01 40.45
C ARG A 84 -24.25 13.80 41.73
#